data_AF-D2R1L4-F1
#
_entry.id   AF-D2R1L4-F1
#
_cell.length_a   1.000
_cell.length_b   1.000
_cell.length_c   1.000
_cell.angle_alpha   90.00
_cell.angle_beta   90.00
_cell.angle_gamma   90.00
#
_symmetry.space_group_name_H-M   'P 1'
#
loop_
_entity.id
_entity.type
_entity.pdbx_description
1 polymer ?
#
loop_
_entity_poly.entity_id
_entity_poly.type
_entity_poly.pdbx_seq_one_letter_code
_entity_poly.pdbx_strand_id
1 'polypeptide(L)'
;MNDRARALHVLKDARDILARRLTERVLEMTEEILADARGDSYMNDIENVYEALGMRLSHVTQMISNLPPDLEPTTTSKHASAESMRDDTFTLATETTTGADAMVADTTPALAGPVFVATPALPAPHQEESPRSPASFQRFATLVQSGDVEEAGITLAELFELPEDRGIACAEYFAGRLHSEPGFVKKAMQLRAELLAGSHNAVMVLLYECFGLVGLESIGVMQVLHRRLSWGS
;
A
#
# COMPACT_ATOMS: atom_id res chain seq x y z
N MET A 1 -26.76 -39.17 36.52
CA MET A 1 -26.47 -39.20 35.07
C MET A 1 -27.37 -38.26 34.23
N ASN A 2 -28.53 -37.80 34.73
CA ASN A 2 -29.42 -36.88 33.98
C ASN A 2 -28.95 -35.41 33.95
N ASP A 3 -28.15 -34.96 34.91
CA ASP A 3 -27.76 -33.54 34.98
C ASP A 3 -26.86 -33.11 33.83
N ARG A 4 -25.98 -34.01 33.35
CA ARG A 4 -25.14 -33.76 32.19
C ARG A 4 -25.96 -33.61 30.90
N ALA A 5 -26.98 -34.45 30.72
CA ALA A 5 -27.86 -34.36 29.56
C ALA A 5 -28.67 -33.05 29.59
N ARG A 6 -29.16 -32.65 30.78
CA ARG A 6 -29.86 -31.38 30.97
C ARG A 6 -28.96 -30.17 30.70
N ALA A 7 -27.72 -30.18 31.20
CA ALA A 7 -26.76 -29.11 30.95
C ALA A 7 -26.44 -28.96 29.46
N LEU A 8 -26.24 -30.07 28.74
CA LEU A 8 -26.01 -30.04 27.29
C LEU A 8 -27.22 -29.50 26.52
N HIS A 9 -28.44 -29.79 26.95
CA HIS A 9 -29.64 -29.23 26.34
C HIS A 9 -29.70 -27.71 26.52
N VAL A 10 -29.50 -27.21 27.74
CA VAL A 10 -29.49 -25.77 28.04
C VAL A 10 -28.42 -25.03 27.24
N LEU A 11 -27.23 -25.62 27.10
CA LEU A 11 -26.15 -25.02 26.31
C LEU A 11 -26.49 -24.95 24.81
N LYS A 12 -27.15 -25.98 24.26
CA LYS A 12 -27.62 -25.98 22.87
C LYS A 12 -28.68 -24.91 22.65
N ASP A 13 -29.66 -24.82 23.55
CA ASP A 13 -30.72 -23.81 23.48
C ASP A 13 -30.14 -22.39 23.55
N ALA A 14 -29.20 -22.15 24.47
CA ALA A 14 -28.54 -20.86 24.60
C ALA A 14 -27.76 -20.47 23.32
N ARG A 15 -27.03 -21.43 22.73
CA ARG A 15 -26.34 -21.24 21.45
C ARG A 15 -27.32 -20.87 20.34
N ASP A 16 -28.44 -21.58 20.24
CA ASP A 16 -29.41 -21.37 19.17
C ASP A 16 -30.15 -20.03 19.33
N ILE A 17 -30.41 -19.60 20.57
CA ILE A 17 -30.96 -18.26 20.87
C ILE A 17 -29.95 -17.16 20.48
N LEU A 18 -28.67 -17.33 20.82
CA LEU A 18 -27.63 -16.37 20.46
C LEU A 18 -27.43 -16.28 18.94
N ALA A 19 -27.41 -17.42 18.25
CA ALA A 19 -27.31 -17.46 16.80
C ALA A 19 -28.48 -16.73 16.13
N ARG A 20 -29.71 -16.92 16.64
CA ARG A 20 -30.89 -16.21 16.14
C ARG A 20 -30.77 -14.69 16.34
N ARG A 21 -30.40 -14.25 17.54
CA ARG A 21 -30.25 -12.82 17.86
C ARG A 21 -29.14 -12.15 17.05
N LEU A 22 -28.02 -12.85 16.81
CA LEU A 22 -26.95 -12.35 15.96
C LEU A 22 -27.42 -12.22 14.51
N THR A 23 -28.18 -13.20 14.01
CA THR A 23 -28.74 -13.15 12.65
C THR A 23 -29.72 -12.00 12.50
N GLU A 24 -30.63 -11.81 13.47
CA GLU A 24 -31.56 -10.67 13.50
C GLU A 24 -30.80 -9.34 13.49
N ARG A 25 -29.78 -9.18 14.33
CA ARG A 25 -28.97 -7.96 14.38
C ARG A 25 -28.20 -7.70 13.08
N VAL A 26 -27.67 -8.74 12.43
CA VAL A 26 -27.01 -8.60 11.13
C VAL A 26 -28.01 -8.17 10.05
N LEU A 27 -29.23 -8.73 10.06
CA LEU A 27 -30.29 -8.33 9.13
C LEU A 27 -30.72 -6.88 9.36
N GLU A 28 -30.86 -6.45 10.62
CA GLU A 28 -31.14 -5.05 10.97
C GLU A 28 -30.03 -4.09 10.50
N MET A 29 -28.76 -4.50 10.62
CA MET A 29 -27.61 -3.70 10.18
C MET A 29 -27.28 -3.84 8.69
N THR A 30 -27.98 -4.68 7.93
CA THR A 30 -27.61 -4.98 6.54
C THR A 30 -27.67 -3.73 5.65
N GLU A 31 -28.65 -2.86 5.86
CA GLU A 31 -28.78 -1.63 5.07
C GLU A 31 -27.66 -0.64 5.35
N GLU A 32 -27.24 -0.51 6.61
CA GLU A 32 -26.09 0.31 7.02
C GLU A 32 -24.78 -0.24 6.44
N ILE A 33 -24.57 -1.56 6.51
CA ILE A 33 -23.39 -2.23 5.91
C ILE A 33 -23.36 -2.04 4.39
N LEU A 34 -24.52 -2.10 3.73
CA LEU A 34 -24.61 -1.86 2.29
C LEU A 34 -24.36 -0.38 1.93
N ALA A 35 -24.84 0.56 2.74
CA ALA A 35 -24.58 1.98 2.56
C ALA A 35 -23.08 2.30 2.73
N ASP A 36 -22.44 1.70 3.74
CA ASP A 36 -20.98 1.82 3.95
C ASP A 36 -20.19 1.21 2.79
N ALA A 37 -20.56 0.00 2.35
CA ALA A 37 -19.92 -0.67 1.21
C ALA A 37 -20.09 0.08 -0.12
N ARG A 38 -21.20 0.82 -0.30
CA ARG A 38 -21.41 1.72 -1.45
C ARG A 38 -20.64 3.03 -1.33
N GLY A 39 -20.17 3.36 -0.13
CA GLY A 39 -19.51 4.62 0.17
C GLY A 39 -20.47 5.79 0.37
N ASP A 40 -21.76 5.52 0.59
CA ASP A 40 -22.79 6.56 0.77
C ASP A 40 -22.49 7.41 2.03
N SER A 41 -21.89 6.78 3.07
CA SER A 41 -21.38 7.48 4.26
C SER A 41 -20.29 8.51 3.94
N TYR A 42 -19.38 8.16 3.03
CA TYR A 42 -18.25 9.03 2.68
C TYR A 42 -18.68 10.13 1.71
N MET A 43 -19.69 9.89 0.87
CA MET A 43 -20.18 10.89 -0.08
C MET A 43 -20.71 12.13 0.62
N ASN A 44 -21.48 11.97 1.70
CA ASN A 44 -22.00 13.10 2.47
C ASN A 44 -20.85 13.91 3.12
N ASP A 45 -19.81 13.25 3.64
CA ASP A 45 -18.64 13.93 4.20
C ASP A 45 -17.84 14.68 3.14
N ILE A 46 -17.69 14.10 1.94
CA ILE A 46 -17.03 14.73 0.81
C ILE A 46 -17.79 15.97 0.35
N GLU A 47 -19.12 15.89 0.22
CA GLU A 47 -19.98 17.03 -0.12
C GLU A 47 -19.84 18.16 0.92
N ASN A 48 -19.86 17.83 2.22
CA ASN A 48 -19.64 18.79 3.30
C ASN A 48 -18.27 19.48 3.21
N VAL A 49 -17.21 18.73 2.87
CA VAL A 49 -15.87 19.28 2.68
C VAL A 49 -15.84 20.23 1.48
N TYR A 50 -16.46 19.85 0.35
CA TYR A 50 -16.54 20.71 -0.82
C TYR A 50 -17.33 22.00 -0.56
N GLU A 51 -18.46 21.92 0.15
CA GLU A 51 -19.23 23.10 0.54
C GLU A 51 -18.41 24.03 1.45
N ALA A 52 -17.75 23.47 2.46
CA ALA A 52 -16.87 24.24 3.36
C ALA A 52 -15.71 24.91 2.61
N LEU A 53 -15.11 24.21 1.64
CA LEU A 53 -14.01 24.73 0.85
C LEU A 53 -14.49 25.83 -0.12
N GLY A 54 -15.67 25.66 -0.72
CA GLY A 54 -16.34 26.66 -1.54
C GLY A 54 -16.64 27.95 -0.77
N MET A 55 -17.18 27.83 0.45
CA MET A 55 -17.41 28.99 1.32
C MET A 55 -16.11 29.74 1.66
N ARG A 56 -15.03 29.02 1.97
CA ARG A 56 -13.73 29.62 2.27
C ARG A 56 -13.11 30.34 1.07
N LEU A 57 -13.18 29.74 -0.12
CA LEU A 57 -12.71 30.37 -1.36
C LEU A 57 -13.50 31.61 -1.71
N SER A 58 -14.83 31.57 -1.54
CA SER A 58 -15.68 32.75 -1.70
C SER A 58 -15.27 33.88 -0.74
N HIS A 59 -15.02 33.55 0.52
CA HIS A 59 -14.56 34.51 1.51
C HIS A 59 -13.18 35.11 1.16
N VAL A 60 -12.23 34.29 0.73
CA VAL A 60 -10.90 34.76 0.26
C VAL A 60 -11.04 35.67 -0.96
N THR A 61 -11.90 35.31 -1.91
CA THR A 61 -12.17 36.13 -3.10
C THR A 61 -12.76 37.49 -2.72
N GLN A 62 -13.65 37.52 -1.74
CA GLN A 62 -14.19 38.76 -1.18
C GLN A 62 -13.12 39.58 -0.46
N MET A 63 -12.21 38.94 0.29
CA MET A 63 -11.08 39.63 0.91
C MET A 63 -10.15 40.25 -0.14
N ILE A 64 -9.80 39.51 -1.20
CA ILE A 64 -8.96 40.00 -2.31
C ILE A 64 -9.62 41.18 -3.01
N SER A 65 -10.94 41.12 -3.23
CA SER A 65 -11.69 42.20 -3.87
C SER A 65 -11.80 43.45 -2.99
N ASN A 66 -11.69 43.30 -1.67
CA ASN A 66 -11.67 44.39 -0.70
C ASN A 66 -10.26 44.86 -0.33
N LEU A 67 -9.19 44.24 -0.89
CA LEU A 67 -7.87 44.80 -0.72
C LEU A 67 -7.85 46.18 -1.39
N PRO A 68 -7.34 47.22 -0.70
CA PRO A 68 -7.15 48.51 -1.34
C PRO A 68 -6.27 48.30 -2.59
N PRO A 69 -6.62 48.90 -3.74
CA PRO A 69 -5.72 48.85 -4.89
C PRO A 69 -4.37 49.37 -4.44
N ASP A 70 -3.31 48.60 -4.69
CA ASP A 70 -1.95 49.03 -4.36
C ASP A 70 -1.77 50.45 -4.90
N LEU A 71 -1.54 51.38 -3.98
CA LEU A 71 -1.12 52.74 -4.30
C LEU A 71 0.27 52.63 -4.91
N GLU A 72 0.34 52.34 -6.21
CA GLU A 72 1.56 52.56 -6.97
C GLU A 72 1.95 54.05 -6.83
N PRO A 73 3.19 54.36 -6.41
CA PRO A 73 3.71 55.70 -6.57
C PRO A 73 3.82 55.99 -8.06
N THR A 74 3.02 56.96 -8.52
CA THR A 74 3.03 57.54 -9.85
C THR A 74 4.46 57.79 -10.34
N THR A 75 4.99 56.91 -11.18
CA THR A 75 6.08 57.25 -12.08
C THR A 75 5.55 57.17 -13.50
N THR A 76 5.13 58.34 -13.98
CA THR A 76 4.83 58.61 -15.38
C THR A 76 6.02 58.20 -16.24
N SER A 77 5.94 57.06 -16.92
CA SER A 77 6.75 56.81 -18.11
C SER A 77 5.90 56.11 -19.17
N LYS A 78 5.57 56.89 -20.20
CA LYS A 78 5.00 56.42 -21.46
C LYS A 78 5.93 55.38 -22.09
N HIS A 79 5.41 54.21 -22.46
CA HIS A 79 5.42 53.73 -23.85
C HIS A 79 4.84 52.30 -24.00
N ALA A 80 3.89 52.19 -24.93
CA ALA A 80 3.70 51.13 -25.92
C ALA A 80 3.37 49.68 -25.47
N SER A 81 2.11 49.32 -25.73
CA SER A 81 1.62 48.14 -26.47
C SER A 81 2.45 46.84 -26.50
N ALA A 82 1.89 45.76 -25.92
CA ALA A 82 1.79 44.40 -26.46
C ALA A 82 1.05 43.55 -25.40
N GLU A 83 -0.22 43.23 -25.59
CA GLU A 83 -0.67 41.91 -26.09
C GLU A 83 0.17 40.73 -25.58
N SER A 84 -0.33 40.03 -24.56
CA SER A 84 -0.36 38.56 -24.55
C SER A 84 -1.32 38.07 -23.47
N MET A 85 -2.52 37.66 -23.90
CA MET A 85 -3.33 36.68 -23.20
C MET A 85 -2.53 35.39 -23.05
N ARG A 86 -2.60 34.75 -21.87
CA ARG A 86 -2.40 33.31 -21.73
C ARG A 86 -3.43 32.78 -20.75
N ASP A 87 -4.50 32.23 -21.32
CA ASP A 87 -5.36 31.24 -20.69
C ASP A 87 -4.53 29.95 -20.50
N ASP A 88 -4.20 29.61 -19.25
CA ASP A 88 -3.68 28.28 -18.93
C ASP A 88 -4.85 27.29 -18.89
N THR A 89 -5.13 26.73 -20.07
CA THR A 89 -6.09 25.67 -20.30
C THR A 89 -5.58 24.37 -19.67
N PHE A 90 -6.31 23.91 -18.65
CA PHE A 90 -6.17 22.63 -17.98
C PHE A 90 -6.37 21.47 -18.97
N THR A 91 -5.30 20.72 -19.26
CA THR A 91 -5.32 19.54 -20.14
C THR A 91 -5.45 18.27 -19.29
N LEU A 92 -6.67 17.72 -19.27
CA LEU A 92 -7.00 16.43 -18.68
C LEU A 92 -6.57 15.31 -19.65
N ALA A 93 -5.42 14.68 -19.42
CA ALA A 93 -4.99 13.51 -20.17
C ALA A 93 -5.84 12.30 -19.75
N THR A 94 -6.79 11.95 -20.60
CA THR A 94 -7.56 10.69 -20.53
C THR A 94 -6.93 9.74 -21.54
N GLU A 95 -6.10 8.79 -21.10
CA GLU A 95 -5.63 7.70 -21.97
C GLU A 95 -6.39 6.43 -21.63
N THR A 96 -7.46 6.20 -22.39
CA THR A 96 -8.06 4.89 -22.61
C THR A 96 -7.41 4.28 -23.84
N THR A 97 -6.65 3.20 -23.68
CA THR A 97 -6.27 2.34 -24.81
C THR A 97 -6.80 0.93 -24.60
N THR A 98 -7.75 0.61 -25.47
CA THR A 98 -8.39 -0.68 -25.65
C THR A 98 -7.60 -1.46 -26.69
N GLY A 99 -7.25 -2.71 -26.36
CA GLY A 99 -7.16 -3.89 -27.24
C GLY A 99 -6.39 -3.83 -28.57
N ALA A 100 -5.40 -4.71 -28.71
CA ALA A 100 -5.20 -5.46 -29.96
C ALA A 100 -4.44 -6.77 -29.71
N ASP A 101 -5.11 -7.83 -30.12
CA ASP A 101 -4.68 -9.19 -30.36
C ASP A 101 -3.46 -9.24 -31.32
N ALA A 102 -2.43 -10.03 -31.01
CA ALA A 102 -1.33 -10.32 -31.95
C ALA A 102 -0.75 -11.72 -31.68
N MET A 103 -1.30 -12.65 -32.45
CA MET A 103 -0.83 -14.00 -32.70
C MET A 103 0.55 -14.09 -33.36
N VAL A 104 1.28 -15.15 -32.98
CA VAL A 104 2.25 -15.96 -33.76
C VAL A 104 3.62 -15.36 -34.12
N ALA A 105 4.68 -16.00 -33.62
CA ALA A 105 5.83 -16.40 -34.44
C ALA A 105 6.55 -17.61 -33.81
N ASP A 106 6.23 -18.78 -34.33
CA ASP A 106 7.03 -19.99 -34.26
C ASP A 106 8.23 -19.82 -35.20
N THR A 107 9.47 -19.82 -34.70
CA THR A 107 10.65 -20.09 -35.55
C THR A 107 11.87 -20.49 -34.71
N THR A 108 12.16 -21.78 -34.73
CA THR A 108 13.51 -22.32 -34.49
C THR A 108 14.43 -21.94 -35.66
N PRO A 109 15.74 -21.78 -35.40
CA PRO A 109 16.65 -22.69 -36.06
C PRO A 109 17.77 -23.18 -35.14
N ALA A 110 17.98 -24.49 -35.20
CA ALA A 110 19.13 -25.18 -34.65
C ALA A 110 20.41 -24.74 -35.37
N LEU A 111 21.38 -24.21 -34.61
CA LEU A 111 22.73 -23.96 -35.09
C LEU A 111 23.69 -24.97 -34.42
N ALA A 112 24.03 -26.00 -35.19
CA ALA A 112 25.05 -26.98 -34.85
C ALA A 112 26.43 -26.30 -34.83
N GLY A 113 27.10 -26.34 -33.67
CA GLY A 113 28.46 -25.86 -33.45
C GLY A 113 29.31 -26.93 -32.76
N PRO A 114 30.65 -26.82 -32.84
CA PRO A 114 31.56 -27.97 -32.86
C PRO A 114 31.77 -28.64 -31.50
N VAL A 115 32.00 -29.95 -31.59
CA VAL A 115 32.33 -30.87 -30.50
C VAL A 115 33.65 -30.44 -29.84
N PHE A 116 33.55 -29.79 -28.67
CA PHE A 116 34.70 -29.60 -27.79
C PHE A 116 34.90 -30.84 -26.93
N VAL A 117 36.12 -31.37 -27.03
CA VAL A 117 36.65 -32.54 -26.34
C VAL A 117 36.57 -32.31 -24.82
N ALA A 118 35.87 -33.22 -24.15
CA ALA A 118 35.73 -33.25 -22.71
C ALA A 118 37.10 -33.42 -22.03
N THR A 119 37.55 -32.38 -21.35
CA THR A 119 38.51 -32.53 -20.24
C THR A 119 37.78 -33.21 -19.08
N PRO A 120 38.40 -34.14 -18.34
CA PRO A 120 37.77 -34.78 -17.19
C PRO A 120 37.54 -33.71 -16.11
N ALA A 121 36.30 -33.25 -16.00
CA ALA A 121 35.87 -32.30 -14.99
C ALA A 121 35.90 -33.01 -13.64
N LEU A 122 36.76 -32.51 -12.75
CA LEU A 122 36.72 -32.79 -11.32
C LEU A 122 35.28 -32.56 -10.82
N PRO A 123 34.75 -33.40 -9.93
CA PRO A 123 33.45 -33.18 -9.31
C PRO A 123 33.48 -31.80 -8.65
N ALA A 124 32.67 -30.88 -9.17
CA ALA A 124 32.50 -29.56 -8.58
C ALA A 124 32.12 -29.75 -7.10
N PRO A 125 32.82 -29.09 -6.16
CA PRO A 125 32.45 -29.15 -4.77
C PRO A 125 30.98 -28.76 -4.65
N HIS A 126 30.19 -29.61 -4.00
CA HIS A 126 28.84 -29.26 -3.57
C HIS A 126 28.91 -27.85 -3.00
N GLN A 127 28.25 -26.90 -3.65
CA GLN A 127 28.01 -25.60 -3.05
C GLN A 127 27.16 -25.90 -1.82
N GLU A 128 27.83 -26.03 -0.68
CA GLU A 128 27.22 -25.94 0.64
C GLU A 128 26.42 -24.64 0.60
N GLU A 129 25.09 -24.76 0.53
CA GLU A 129 24.17 -23.65 0.75
C GLU A 129 24.67 -22.94 2.00
N SER A 130 25.29 -21.76 1.81
CA SER A 130 25.77 -20.96 2.92
C SER A 130 24.62 -20.82 3.90
N PRO A 131 24.87 -21.01 5.22
CA PRO A 131 23.80 -20.96 6.21
C PRO A 131 23.00 -19.69 5.98
N ARG A 132 21.72 -19.84 5.60
CA ARG A 132 20.85 -18.70 5.27
C ARG A 132 20.85 -17.80 6.50
N SER A 133 21.58 -16.70 6.41
CA SER A 133 21.64 -15.70 7.47
C SER A 133 20.21 -15.29 7.78
N PRO A 134 19.81 -15.21 9.07
CA PRO A 134 18.43 -14.96 9.44
C PRO A 134 17.91 -13.72 8.74
N ALA A 135 16.72 -13.84 8.13
CA ALA A 135 16.06 -12.72 7.46
C ALA A 135 16.01 -11.51 8.40
N SER A 136 16.66 -10.42 7.98
CA SER A 136 16.77 -9.19 8.77
C SER A 136 16.43 -7.99 7.89
N PHE A 137 15.84 -6.96 8.50
CA PHE A 137 15.54 -5.71 7.81
C PHE A 137 16.77 -5.03 7.20
N GLN A 138 17.96 -5.27 7.77
CA GLN A 138 19.21 -4.75 7.22
C GLN A 138 19.55 -5.41 5.89
N ARG A 139 19.37 -6.74 5.77
CA ARG A 139 19.56 -7.46 4.50
C ARG A 139 18.56 -7.00 3.43
N PHE A 140 17.30 -6.83 3.82
CA PHE A 140 16.28 -6.26 2.93
C PHE A 140 16.69 -4.87 2.42
N ALA A 141 17.11 -3.96 3.31
CA ALA A 141 17.53 -2.62 2.92
C ALA A 141 18.73 -2.63 1.96
N THR A 142 19.70 -3.54 2.15
CA THR A 142 20.83 -3.67 1.22
C THR A 142 20.40 -4.20 -0.15
N LEU A 143 19.47 -5.15 -0.21
CA LEU A 143 18.96 -5.72 -1.48
C LEU A 143 18.11 -4.71 -2.26
N VAL A 144 17.28 -3.93 -1.57
CA VAL A 144 16.53 -2.84 -2.20
C VAL A 144 17.48 -1.77 -2.76
N GLN A 145 18.58 -1.48 -2.07
CA GLN A 145 19.59 -0.52 -2.54
C GLN A 145 20.43 -1.05 -3.70
N SER A 146 20.65 -2.37 -3.79
CA SER A 146 21.34 -2.98 -4.94
C SER A 146 20.44 -3.11 -6.17
N GLY A 147 19.11 -2.95 -6.01
CA GLY A 147 18.14 -3.10 -7.07
C GLY A 147 17.62 -4.54 -7.25
N ASP A 148 18.01 -5.46 -6.36
CA ASP A 148 17.61 -6.87 -6.41
C ASP A 148 16.25 -7.06 -5.70
N VAL A 149 15.18 -6.62 -6.37
CA VAL A 149 13.82 -6.58 -5.80
C VAL A 149 13.25 -8.00 -5.54
N GLU A 150 13.61 -8.97 -6.37
CA GLU A 150 13.15 -10.36 -6.24
C GLU A 150 13.71 -11.02 -4.97
N GLU A 151 15.02 -10.92 -4.75
CA GLU A 151 15.66 -11.44 -3.54
C GLU A 151 15.22 -10.66 -2.29
N ALA A 152 15.03 -9.33 -2.42
CA ALA A 152 14.43 -8.52 -1.36
C ALA A 152 13.02 -9.01 -0.99
N GLY A 153 12.20 -9.38 -1.98
CA GLY A 153 10.87 -9.94 -1.79
C GLY A 153 10.86 -11.25 -1.02
N ILE A 154 11.78 -12.17 -1.35
CA ILE A 154 11.92 -13.46 -0.66
C ILE A 154 12.32 -13.25 0.80
N THR A 155 13.31 -12.37 1.06
CA THR A 155 13.72 -12.08 2.44
C THR A 155 12.62 -11.39 3.25
N LEU A 156 11.78 -10.57 2.60
CA LEU A 156 10.64 -9.92 3.24
C LEU A 156 9.49 -10.90 3.49
N ALA A 157 9.23 -11.85 2.59
CA ALA A 157 8.27 -12.93 2.78
C ALA A 157 8.62 -13.77 4.02
N GLU A 158 9.90 -14.14 4.17
CA GLU A 158 10.37 -14.90 5.34
C GLU A 158 10.26 -14.08 6.64
N LEU A 159 10.51 -12.77 6.57
CA LEU A 159 10.42 -11.87 7.72
C LEU A 159 8.97 -11.68 8.20
N PHE A 160 8.04 -11.56 7.25
CA PHE A 160 6.63 -11.27 7.50
C PHE A 160 5.75 -12.53 7.58
N GLU A 161 6.30 -13.73 7.36
CA GLU A 161 5.56 -14.99 7.23
C GLU A 161 4.45 -14.91 6.15
N LEU A 162 4.78 -14.28 5.02
CA LEU A 162 3.88 -14.13 3.86
C LEU A 162 4.27 -15.10 2.72
N PRO A 163 3.35 -15.39 1.78
CA PRO A 163 3.69 -16.08 0.55
C PRO A 163 4.75 -15.32 -0.26
N GLU A 164 5.64 -16.04 -0.95
CA GLU A 164 6.75 -15.45 -1.73
C GLU A 164 6.25 -14.45 -2.77
N ASP A 165 5.21 -14.80 -3.53
CA ASP A 165 4.56 -13.92 -4.52
C ASP A 165 4.15 -12.57 -3.90
N ARG A 166 3.64 -12.62 -2.66
CA ARG A 166 3.19 -11.42 -1.94
C ARG A 166 4.37 -10.60 -1.44
N GLY A 167 5.43 -11.26 -0.97
CA GLY A 167 6.66 -10.60 -0.56
C GLY A 167 7.32 -9.84 -1.70
N ILE A 168 7.36 -10.42 -2.90
CA ILE A 168 7.87 -9.77 -4.12
C ILE A 168 7.05 -8.52 -4.46
N ALA A 169 5.71 -8.63 -4.50
CA ALA A 169 4.84 -7.47 -4.74
C ALA A 169 5.03 -6.34 -3.70
N CYS A 170 5.25 -6.69 -2.44
CA CYS A 170 5.54 -5.70 -1.38
C CYS A 170 6.90 -5.02 -1.60
N ALA A 171 7.92 -5.76 -2.02
CA ALA A 171 9.25 -5.23 -2.31
C ALA A 171 9.24 -4.31 -3.53
N GLU A 172 8.51 -4.66 -4.59
CA GLU A 172 8.30 -3.81 -5.77
C GLU A 172 7.60 -2.50 -5.39
N TYR A 173 6.54 -2.59 -4.58
CA TYR A 173 5.83 -1.41 -4.09
C TYR A 173 6.74 -0.50 -3.26
N PHE A 174 7.53 -1.08 -2.35
CA PHE A 174 8.49 -0.35 -1.54
C PHE A 174 9.58 0.32 -2.40
N ALA A 175 10.12 -0.38 -3.40
CA ALA A 175 11.11 0.14 -4.32
C ALA A 175 10.55 1.29 -5.17
N GLY A 176 9.33 1.18 -5.69
CA GLY A 176 8.68 2.25 -6.46
C GLY A 176 8.45 3.52 -5.63
N ARG A 177 8.01 3.35 -4.38
CA ARG A 177 7.84 4.45 -3.42
C ARG A 177 9.16 5.13 -3.05
N LEU A 178 10.22 4.35 -2.84
CA LEU A 178 11.53 4.87 -2.48
C LEU A 178 12.09 5.84 -3.52
N HIS A 179 11.84 5.59 -4.81
CA HIS A 179 12.26 6.47 -5.89
C HIS A 179 11.36 7.71 -6.02
N SER A 180 10.09 7.59 -5.65
CA SER A 180 9.09 8.67 -5.80
C SER A 180 9.12 9.67 -4.65
N GLU A 181 9.44 9.24 -3.43
CA GLU A 181 9.38 10.07 -2.21
C GLU A 181 10.73 10.09 -1.46
N PRO A 182 11.51 11.20 -1.52
CA PRO A 182 12.82 11.29 -0.86
C PRO A 182 12.77 11.30 0.69
N GLY A 183 11.56 11.31 1.28
CA GLY A 183 11.34 11.18 2.73
C GLY A 183 10.91 9.78 3.18
N PHE A 184 10.72 8.84 2.25
CA PHE A 184 10.09 7.55 2.52
C PHE A 184 10.89 6.67 3.50
N VAL A 185 12.22 6.72 3.46
CA VAL A 185 13.09 5.98 4.39
C VAL A 185 12.81 6.36 5.86
N LYS A 186 12.52 7.64 6.13
CA LYS A 186 12.19 8.08 7.50
C LYS A 186 10.88 7.48 7.98
N LYS A 187 9.87 7.36 7.11
CA LYS A 187 8.60 6.68 7.43
C LYS A 187 8.81 5.19 7.70
N ALA A 188 9.62 4.51 6.89
CA ALA A 188 9.97 3.11 7.10
C ALA A 188 10.70 2.91 8.45
N MET A 189 11.56 3.85 8.86
CA MET A 189 12.17 3.82 10.20
C MET A 189 11.17 4.10 11.33
N GLN A 190 10.16 4.93 11.08
CA GLN A 190 9.10 5.22 12.05
C GLN A 190 8.27 3.97 12.38
N LEU A 191 8.12 3.02 11.45
CA LEU A 191 7.44 1.75 11.69
C LEU A 191 8.01 1.03 12.93
N ARG A 192 9.33 1.01 13.07
CA ARG A 192 9.99 0.38 14.23
C ARG A 192 9.69 1.13 15.54
N ALA A 193 9.63 2.45 15.50
CA ALA A 193 9.33 3.28 16.66
C ALA A 193 7.88 3.06 17.12
N GLU A 194 6.92 3.05 16.19
CA GLU A 194 5.50 2.81 16.49
C GLU A 194 5.24 1.38 17.00
N LEU A 195 5.98 0.40 16.47
CA LEU A 195 5.91 -0.99 16.93
C LEU A 195 6.36 -1.12 18.40
N LEU A 196 7.41 -0.38 18.79
CA LEU A 196 7.89 -0.32 20.18
C LEU A 196 6.93 0.47 21.08
N ALA A 197 6.31 1.52 20.56
CA ALA A 197 5.31 2.30 21.29
C ALA A 197 3.99 1.55 21.51
N GLY A 198 3.75 0.44 20.78
CA GLY A 198 2.51 -0.33 20.85
C GLY A 198 1.32 0.34 20.15
N SER A 199 1.59 1.30 19.24
CA SER A 199 0.55 2.02 18.51
C SER A 199 0.08 1.22 17.30
N HIS A 200 -0.90 0.34 17.53
CA HIS A 200 -1.41 -0.59 16.51
C HIS A 200 -1.93 0.13 15.26
N ASN A 201 -2.69 1.22 15.45
CA ASN A 201 -3.27 1.97 14.33
C ASN A 201 -2.18 2.63 13.47
N ALA A 202 -1.14 3.20 14.09
CA ALA A 202 -0.03 3.82 13.36
C ALA A 202 0.78 2.78 12.57
N VAL A 203 1.03 1.61 13.17
CA VAL A 203 1.70 0.50 12.49
C VAL A 203 0.90 0.04 11.27
N MET A 204 -0.43 -0.09 11.38
CA MET A 204 -1.28 -0.49 10.26
C MET A 204 -1.23 0.51 9.10
N VAL A 205 -1.29 1.81 9.40
CA VAL A 205 -1.15 2.87 8.38
C VAL A 205 0.22 2.82 7.73
N LEU A 206 1.28 2.64 8.51
CA LEU A 206 2.65 2.55 7.97
C LEU A 206 2.87 1.28 7.14
N LEU A 207 2.29 0.14 7.52
CA LEU A 207 2.36 -1.09 6.73
C LEU A 207 1.64 -0.94 5.38
N TYR A 208 0.51 -0.24 5.38
CA TYR A 208 -0.19 0.10 4.14
C TYR A 208 0.63 1.08 3.28
N GLU A 209 1.11 2.17 3.85
CA GLU A 209 1.88 3.17 3.11
C GLU A 209 3.21 2.64 2.59
N CYS A 210 3.89 1.77 3.34
CA CYS A 210 5.21 1.28 3.00
C CYS A 210 5.19 0.02 2.12
N PHE A 211 4.25 -0.90 2.35
CA PHE A 211 4.24 -2.23 1.72
C PHE A 211 2.94 -2.54 0.98
N GLY A 212 1.94 -1.65 1.01
CA GLY A 212 0.66 -1.88 0.34
C GLY A 212 -0.18 -3.00 0.98
N LEU A 213 0.09 -3.33 2.25
CA LEU A 213 -0.62 -4.39 2.97
C LEU A 213 -1.96 -3.87 3.52
N VAL A 214 -3.04 -4.62 3.30
CA VAL A 214 -4.41 -4.23 3.69
C VAL A 214 -5.09 -5.35 4.47
N GLY A 215 -5.93 -4.98 5.44
CA GLY A 215 -6.84 -5.89 6.12
C GLY A 215 -6.14 -6.96 6.98
N LEU A 216 -6.44 -8.23 6.71
CA LEU A 216 -5.95 -9.35 7.52
C LEU A 216 -4.43 -9.58 7.36
N GLU A 217 -3.86 -9.22 6.21
CA GLU A 217 -2.43 -9.37 5.95
C GLU A 217 -1.61 -8.49 6.90
N SER A 218 -1.98 -7.21 7.03
CA SER A 218 -1.28 -6.26 7.89
C SER A 218 -1.40 -6.62 9.38
N ILE A 219 -2.54 -7.19 9.80
CA ILE A 219 -2.70 -7.74 11.16
C ILE A 219 -1.76 -8.93 11.38
N GLY A 220 -1.68 -9.86 10.42
CA GLY A 220 -0.79 -11.02 10.49
C GLY A 220 0.68 -10.59 10.62
N VAL A 221 1.13 -9.70 9.75
CA VAL A 221 2.50 -9.16 9.78
C VAL A 221 2.80 -8.45 11.09
N MET A 222 1.89 -7.61 11.58
CA MET A 222 2.06 -6.93 12.86
C MET A 222 2.25 -7.92 14.02
N GLN A 223 1.47 -9.01 14.06
CA GLN A 223 1.62 -10.05 15.10
C GLN A 223 2.95 -10.80 14.99
N VAL A 224 3.42 -11.09 13.78
CA VAL A 224 4.74 -11.70 13.53
C VAL A 224 5.85 -10.76 14.02
N LEU A 225 5.77 -9.48 13.68
CA LEU A 225 6.74 -8.48 14.11
C LEU A 225 6.76 -8.30 15.63
N HIS A 226 5.60 -8.27 16.29
CA HIS A 226 5.53 -8.22 17.75
C HIS A 226 6.14 -9.47 18.40
N ARG A 227 5.85 -10.66 17.89
CA ARG A 227 6.45 -11.91 18.39
C ARG A 227 7.96 -11.87 18.27
N ARG A 228 8.50 -11.46 17.12
CA ARG A 228 9.95 -11.35 16.90
C ARG A 228 10.60 -10.28 17.77
N LEU A 229 9.94 -9.13 17.95
CA LEU A 229 10.45 -8.06 18.82
C LEU A 229 10.48 -8.50 20.30
N SER A 230 9.49 -9.27 20.73
CA SER A 230 9.41 -9.77 22.11
C SER A 230 10.47 -10.82 22.46
N TRP A 231 11.06 -11.49 21.47
CA TRP A 231 12.17 -12.44 21.65
C TRP A 231 13.56 -11.80 21.53
N GLY A 232 13.64 -10.58 21.02
CA GLY A 232 14.90 -9.86 20.81
C GLY A 232 15.26 -8.85 21.92
N SER A 233 14.43 -8.74 22.97
CA SER A 233 14.67 -7.90 24.16
C SER A 233 14.87 -8.75 25.40
#